data_AF-A0A7W0SLV8-F1
#
_entry.id   AF-A0A7W0SLV8-F1
#
_cell.length_a   1.000
_cell.length_b   1.000
_cell.length_c   1.000
_cell.angle_alpha   90.00
_cell.angle_beta   90.00
_cell.angle_gamma   90.00
#
_symmetry.space_group_name_H-M   'P 1'
#
loop_
_entity.id
_entity.type
_entity.pdbx_description
1 polymer ?
#
loop_
_entity_poly.entity_id
_entity_poly.type
_entity_poly.pdbx_seq_one_letter_code
_entity_poly.pdbx_strand_id
1 'polypeptide(L)'
;MPADWKTVPLGELYEFSSGLSKPRAEFGFGHGFLSFKDVFYNYFVPSRLAELVNSTEKDQQSCSIRKGDVFLTRTSETMDELGMSCVALEDYERATFNGFTKRLRPKPSTNIVPESRATISEARHSDVK
;
A
#
# COMPACT_ATOMS: atom_id res chain seq x y z
N MET A 1 -27.66 5.04 3.17
CA MET A 1 -27.07 3.69 3.06
C MET A 1 -28.18 2.71 2.70
N PRO A 2 -28.04 1.88 1.65
CA PRO A 2 -29.03 0.85 1.33
C PRO A 2 -29.19 -0.12 2.49
N ALA A 3 -30.39 -0.68 2.68
CA ALA A 3 -30.77 -1.45 3.88
C ALA A 3 -29.96 -2.76 4.09
N ASP A 4 -29.21 -3.22 3.08
CA ASP A 4 -28.53 -4.52 3.07
C ASP A 4 -27.00 -4.45 3.28
N TRP A 5 -26.45 -3.27 3.62
CA TRP A 5 -25.00 -3.13 3.84
C TRP A 5 -24.63 -3.61 5.25
N LYS A 6 -23.71 -4.58 5.31
CA LYS A 6 -23.12 -5.02 6.58
C LYS A 6 -21.90 -4.17 6.90
N THR A 7 -21.91 -3.53 8.07
CA THR A 7 -20.73 -2.87 8.62
C THR A 7 -19.80 -3.90 9.23
N VAL A 8 -18.55 -3.94 8.78
CA VAL A 8 -17.52 -4.83 9.31
C VAL A 8 -16.26 -4.03 9.64
N PRO A 9 -15.56 -4.32 10.75
CA PRO A 9 -14.28 -3.70 11.05
C PRO A 9 -13.24 -4.01 9.97
N LEU A 10 -12.46 -3.02 9.56
CA LEU A 10 -11.43 -3.20 8.53
C LEU A 10 -10.38 -4.26 8.92
N GLY A 11 -10.12 -4.45 10.22
CA GLY A 11 -9.25 -5.51 10.73
C GLY A 11 -9.79 -6.93 10.64
N GLU A 12 -11.10 -7.11 10.43
CA GLU A 12 -11.65 -8.41 10.05
C GLU A 12 -11.36 -8.73 8.58
N LEU A 13 -11.18 -7.69 7.76
CA LEU A 13 -10.96 -7.82 6.32
C LEU A 13 -9.48 -7.84 5.93
N TYR A 14 -8.64 -7.08 6.64
CA TYR A 14 -7.25 -6.85 6.26
C TYR A 14 -6.27 -7.14 7.39
N GLU A 15 -5.08 -7.59 7.00
CA GLU A 15 -3.88 -7.52 7.82
C GLU A 15 -3.12 -6.22 7.56
N PHE A 16 -2.80 -5.52 8.64
CA PHE A 16 -2.11 -4.24 8.58
C PHE A 16 -0.62 -4.42 8.83
N SER A 17 0.22 -3.81 8.00
CA SER A 17 1.66 -3.70 8.26
C SER A 17 2.17 -2.30 8.02
N SER A 18 3.23 -1.94 8.73
CA SER A 18 4.01 -0.72 8.45
C SER A 18 5.20 -1.08 7.57
N GLY A 19 5.70 -0.13 6.78
CA GLY A 19 6.81 -0.40 5.87
C GLY A 19 8.19 -0.36 6.52
N LEU A 20 9.20 -0.52 5.67
CA LEU A 20 10.60 -0.52 6.02
C LEU A 20 11.11 0.91 6.27
N SER A 21 11.78 1.11 7.41
CA SER A 21 12.52 2.32 7.75
C SER A 21 14.00 1.97 7.94
N LYS A 22 14.87 2.62 7.15
CA LYS A 22 16.33 2.45 7.19
C LYS A 22 17.02 3.82 7.14
N PRO A 23 18.31 3.93 7.53
CA PRO A 23 19.10 5.13 7.27
C PRO A 23 19.27 5.42 5.78
N ARG A 24 19.45 6.68 5.41
CA ARG A 24 19.60 7.12 3.99
C ARG A 24 20.69 6.37 3.22
N ALA A 25 21.77 5.97 3.90
CA ALA A 25 22.89 5.25 3.29
C ALA A 25 22.50 3.85 2.78
N GLU A 26 21.38 3.28 3.23
CA GLU A 26 20.89 1.96 2.81
C GLU A 26 19.99 2.01 1.56
N PHE A 27 19.81 3.19 0.95
CA PHE A 27 18.99 3.37 -0.25
C PHE A 27 19.83 3.59 -1.51
N GLY A 28 19.28 3.23 -2.67
CA GLY A 28 19.92 3.36 -3.98
C GLY A 28 20.60 2.08 -4.50
N PHE A 29 20.60 1.00 -3.72
CA PHE A 29 21.11 -0.30 -4.11
C PHE A 29 20.31 -1.43 -3.43
N GLY A 30 20.52 -2.68 -3.86
CA GLY A 30 19.84 -3.85 -3.30
C GLY A 30 18.59 -4.25 -4.08
N HIS A 31 17.44 -4.26 -3.41
CA HIS A 31 16.18 -4.78 -3.94
C HIS A 31 15.12 -3.70 -4.12
N GLY A 32 14.09 -4.00 -4.92
CA GLY A 32 13.01 -3.05 -5.25
C GLY A 32 12.41 -2.39 -4.00
N PHE A 33 12.21 -1.09 -4.08
CA PHE A 33 11.62 -0.29 -3.01
C PHE A 33 10.43 0.51 -3.54
N LEU A 34 9.25 0.24 -3.00
CA LEU A 34 8.05 1.04 -3.25
C LEU A 34 8.13 2.31 -2.41
N SER A 35 8.47 3.42 -3.06
CA SER A 35 8.68 4.70 -2.41
C SER A 35 7.35 5.32 -1.95
N PHE A 36 7.45 6.33 -1.08
CA PHE A 36 6.28 7.13 -0.73
C PHE A 36 5.67 7.80 -1.96
N LYS A 37 6.50 8.30 -2.89
CA LYS A 37 6.04 8.94 -4.13
C LYS A 37 5.29 7.98 -5.03
N ASP A 38 5.73 6.72 -5.12
CA ASP A 38 5.05 5.72 -5.91
C ASP A 38 3.63 5.48 -5.40
N VAL A 39 3.46 5.39 -4.08
CA VAL A 39 2.14 5.25 -3.45
C VAL A 39 1.30 6.50 -3.63
N PHE A 40 1.92 7.68 -3.53
CA PHE A 40 1.24 8.96 -3.59
C PHE A 40 0.72 9.28 -5.00
N TYR A 41 1.52 9.09 -6.04
CA TYR A 41 1.19 9.51 -7.40
C TYR A 41 0.52 8.44 -8.26
N ASN A 42 0.61 7.16 -7.89
CA ASN A 42 0.06 6.08 -8.71
C ASN A 42 -1.14 5.41 -8.05
N TYR A 43 -2.13 5.06 -8.87
CA TYR A 43 -3.23 4.20 -8.44
C TYR A 43 -2.81 2.73 -8.28
N PHE A 44 -1.81 2.31 -9.06
CA PHE A 44 -1.27 0.97 -9.07
C PHE A 44 0.22 1.03 -8.87
N VAL A 45 0.77 0.03 -8.18
CA VAL A 45 2.21 -0.10 -8.04
C VAL A 45 2.81 -0.22 -9.45
N PRO A 46 3.83 0.59 -9.80
CA PRO A 46 4.49 0.47 -11.09
C PRO A 46 5.09 -0.92 -11.26
N SER A 47 4.94 -1.53 -12.43
CA SER A 47 5.49 -2.87 -12.74
C SER A 47 6.99 -2.99 -12.53
N ARG A 48 7.71 -1.85 -12.53
CA ARG A 48 9.11 -1.78 -12.13
C ARG A 48 9.32 -0.69 -11.09
N LEU A 49 9.85 -1.08 -9.94
CA LEU A 49 10.28 -0.17 -8.89
C LEU A 49 11.65 0.41 -9.24
N ALA A 50 11.71 1.73 -9.42
CA ALA A 50 12.94 2.43 -9.78
C ALA A 50 13.88 2.62 -8.59
N GLU A 51 13.32 2.80 -7.39
CA GLU A 51 14.10 2.93 -6.17
C GLU A 51 14.51 1.56 -5.62
N LEU A 52 15.66 1.52 -4.95
CA LEU A 52 16.22 0.33 -4.34
C LEU A 52 16.56 0.58 -2.87
N VAL A 53 16.51 -0.48 -2.07
CA VAL A 53 16.95 -0.48 -0.68
C VAL A 53 17.70 -1.76 -0.34
N ASN A 54 18.70 -1.64 0.52
CA ASN A 54 19.42 -2.76 1.11
C ASN A 54 18.56 -3.47 2.17
N SER A 55 17.61 -4.28 1.69
CA SER A 55 16.71 -5.07 2.51
C SER A 55 17.29 -6.44 2.81
N THR A 56 17.17 -6.87 4.07
CA THR A 56 17.46 -8.25 4.48
C THR A 56 16.29 -9.18 4.17
N GLU A 57 16.49 -10.49 4.23
CA GLU A 57 15.38 -11.45 4.10
C GLU A 57 14.26 -11.21 5.12
N LYS A 58 14.62 -10.82 6.36
CA LYS A 58 13.65 -10.46 7.40
C LYS A 58 12.85 -9.21 7.02
N ASP A 59 13.49 -8.21 6.44
CA ASP A 59 12.82 -7.02 5.92
C ASP A 59 11.86 -7.41 4.78
N GLN A 60 12.30 -8.28 3.87
CA GLN A 60 11.52 -8.75 2.71
C GLN A 60 10.31 -9.58 3.13
N GLN A 61 10.43 -10.40 4.18
CA GLN A 61 9.30 -11.17 4.71
C GLN A 61 8.26 -10.25 5.37
N SER A 62 8.71 -9.35 6.25
CA SER A 62 7.83 -8.45 7.01
C SER A 62 7.17 -7.36 6.15
N CYS A 63 7.93 -6.83 5.19
CA CYS A 63 7.54 -5.72 4.32
C CYS A 63 7.29 -6.16 2.87
N SER A 64 6.97 -7.44 2.64
CA SER A 64 6.65 -7.95 1.30
C SER A 64 5.51 -7.19 0.64
N ILE A 65 5.59 -7.07 -0.69
CA ILE A 65 4.54 -6.55 -1.57
C ILE A 65 4.01 -7.72 -2.40
N ARG A 66 2.72 -8.01 -2.27
CA ARG A 66 2.01 -9.09 -2.95
C ARG A 66 0.82 -8.56 -3.70
N LYS A 67 0.40 -9.32 -4.70
CA LYS A 67 -0.82 -9.05 -5.45
C LYS A 67 -2.01 -8.86 -4.50
N GLY A 68 -2.75 -7.77 -4.70
CA GLY A 68 -3.90 -7.37 -3.89
C GLY A 68 -3.57 -6.54 -2.65
N ASP A 69 -2.29 -6.30 -2.34
CA ASP A 69 -1.93 -5.34 -1.31
C ASP A 69 -2.39 -3.93 -1.68
N VAL A 70 -2.96 -3.23 -0.70
CA VAL A 70 -3.33 -1.81 -0.79
C VAL A 70 -2.39 -1.00 0.11
N PHE A 71 -1.77 0.02 -0.45
CA PHE A 71 -0.85 0.92 0.23
C PHE A 71 -1.54 2.26 0.47
N LEU A 72 -1.45 2.80 1.69
CA LEU A 72 -2.06 4.07 2.09
C LEU A 72 -1.02 5.04 2.66
N THR A 73 -1.06 6.30 2.24
CA THR A 73 -0.30 7.39 2.88
C THR A 73 -0.95 7.76 4.22
N ARG A 74 -0.14 7.86 5.29
CA ARG A 74 -0.62 8.10 6.66
C ARG A 74 -0.73 9.58 7.03
N THR A 75 0.04 10.45 6.40
CA THR A 75 0.12 11.87 6.74
C THR A 75 0.46 12.68 5.51
N SER A 76 -0.14 13.85 5.40
CA SER A 76 0.26 14.91 4.48
C SER A 76 0.11 16.25 5.18
N GLU A 77 0.88 17.23 4.71
CA GLU A 77 0.84 18.59 5.24
C GLU A 77 -0.45 19.34 4.80
N THR A 78 -1.17 18.82 3.80
CA THR A 78 -2.47 19.32 3.33
C THR A 78 -3.54 18.23 3.38
N MET A 79 -4.78 18.54 3.78
CA MET A 79 -5.86 17.53 3.91
C MET A 79 -6.15 16.77 2.60
N ASP A 80 -5.94 17.39 1.44
CA ASP A 80 -6.16 16.79 0.11
C ASP A 80 -5.22 15.62 -0.24
N GLU A 81 -4.23 15.37 0.59
CA GLU A 81 -3.13 14.42 0.35
C GLU A 81 -3.16 13.21 1.31
N LEU A 82 -4.13 13.19 2.24
CA LEU A 82 -4.35 12.07 3.17
C LEU A 82 -5.13 10.96 2.47
N GLY A 83 -4.75 9.71 2.73
CA GLY A 83 -5.51 8.55 2.25
C GLY A 83 -5.27 8.18 0.79
N MET A 84 -4.21 8.70 0.17
CA MET A 84 -3.81 8.29 -1.18
C MET A 84 -3.49 6.80 -1.18
N SER A 85 -4.16 6.09 -2.09
CA SER A 85 -4.10 4.64 -2.19
C SER A 85 -3.45 4.16 -3.49
N CYS A 86 -2.68 3.08 -3.37
CA CYS A 86 -1.97 2.42 -4.47
C CYS A 86 -2.07 0.90 -4.31
N VAL A 87 -2.43 0.18 -5.38
CA VAL A 87 -2.70 -1.26 -5.33
C VAL A 87 -1.64 -2.05 -6.09
N ALA A 88 -1.12 -3.12 -5.49
CA ALA A 88 -0.25 -4.07 -6.18
C ALA A 88 -1.08 -5.03 -7.04
N LEU A 89 -0.89 -4.99 -8.35
CA LEU A 89 -1.58 -5.89 -9.30
C LEU A 89 -0.83 -7.21 -9.54
N GLU A 90 0.38 -7.33 -9.01
CA GLU A 90 1.25 -8.50 -9.12
C GLU A 90 2.10 -8.66 -7.85
N ASP A 91 2.80 -9.78 -7.73
CA ASP A 91 3.78 -10.01 -6.68
C ASP A 91 5.12 -9.36 -7.05
N TYR A 92 5.75 -8.68 -6.09
CA TYR A 92 7.03 -8.02 -6.30
C TYR A 92 8.11 -8.74 -5.50
N GLU A 93 8.84 -9.63 -6.17
CA GLU A 93 9.83 -10.49 -5.53
C GLU A 93 10.91 -9.68 -4.81
N ARG A 94 11.12 -9.99 -3.51
CA ARG A 94 12.10 -9.36 -2.61
C ARG A 94 11.95 -7.84 -2.46
N ALA A 95 10.88 -7.25 -3.00
CA ALA A 95 10.62 -5.84 -2.84
C ALA A 95 10.07 -5.53 -1.45
N THR A 96 10.33 -4.30 -1.01
CA THR A 96 9.80 -3.76 0.25
C THR A 96 9.17 -2.40 0.00
N PHE A 97 8.38 -1.90 0.95
CA PHE A 97 7.69 -0.62 0.83
C PHE A 97 8.06 0.36 1.94
N ASN A 98 7.80 1.64 1.68
CA ASN A 98 8.17 2.76 2.55
C ASN A 98 7.54 2.74 3.95
N GLY A 99 8.34 3.03 4.98
CA GLY A 99 7.92 3.04 6.40
C GLY A 99 6.83 4.05 6.78
N PHE A 100 6.60 5.09 6.00
CA PHE A 100 5.50 6.04 6.21
C PHE A 100 4.19 5.58 5.60
N THR A 101 4.22 4.50 4.80
CA THR A 101 3.04 3.90 4.17
C THR A 101 2.46 2.79 5.06
N LYS A 102 1.13 2.67 5.08
CA LYS A 102 0.43 1.53 5.67
C LYS A 102 0.03 0.53 4.57
N ARG A 103 0.33 -0.76 4.77
CA ARG A 103 -0.14 -1.83 3.89
C ARG A 103 -1.37 -2.49 4.51
N LEU A 104 -2.39 -2.68 3.68
CA LEU A 104 -3.58 -3.47 3.94
C LEU A 104 -3.53 -4.69 3.02
N ARG A 105 -3.37 -5.88 3.59
CA ARG A 105 -3.38 -7.15 2.85
C ARG A 105 -4.71 -7.86 3.09
N PRO A 106 -5.52 -8.15 2.06
CA PRO A 106 -6.76 -8.90 2.23
C PRO A 106 -6.50 -10.24 2.91
N LYS A 107 -7.32 -10.60 3.90
CA LYS A 107 -7.26 -11.93 4.51
C LYS A 107 -7.81 -12.98 3.53
N PRO A 108 -7.30 -14.22 3.54
CA PRO A 108 -7.74 -15.26 2.61
C PRO A 108 -9.26 -15.54 2.62
N SER A 109 -9.91 -15.32 3.76
CA SER A 109 -11.36 -15.52 3.94
C SER A 109 -12.22 -14.38 3.39
N THR A 110 -11.61 -13.35 2.80
CA THR A 110 -12.31 -12.14 2.35
C THR A 110 -12.51 -12.16 0.86
N ASN A 111 -13.76 -12.00 0.41
CA ASN A 111 -14.10 -11.98 -0.99
C ASN A 111 -14.01 -10.53 -1.52
N ILE A 112 -12.82 -9.94 -1.40
CA ILE A 112 -12.53 -8.58 -1.83
C ILE A 112 -11.67 -8.65 -3.09
N VAL A 113 -12.00 -7.85 -4.10
CA VAL A 113 -11.21 -7.71 -5.33
C VAL A 113 -10.60 -6.30 -5.36
N PRO A 114 -9.40 -6.09 -4.79
CA PRO A 114 -8.79 -4.76 -4.69
C PRO A 114 -8.37 -4.18 -6.05
N GLU A 115 -8.36 -5.00 -7.11
CA GLU A 115 -7.94 -4.61 -8.47
C GLU A 115 -8.94 -3.66 -9.16
N SER A 116 -10.13 -3.43 -8.58
CA SER A 116 -11.16 -2.60 -9.20
C SER A 116 -10.95 -1.10 -8.95
N ARG A 117 -11.06 -0.29 -10.02
CA ARG A 117 -10.95 1.19 -9.96
C ARG A 117 -11.96 1.84 -9.00
N ALA A 118 -13.09 1.17 -8.72
CA ALA A 118 -14.13 1.65 -7.80
C ALA A 118 -13.63 1.77 -6.36
N THR A 119 -12.92 0.76 -5.85
CA THR A 119 -12.37 0.73 -4.47
C THR A 119 -11.34 1.83 -4.25
N ILE A 120 -10.60 2.21 -5.29
CA ILE A 120 -9.51 3.19 -5.24
C ILE A 120 -10.03 4.64 -5.41
N SER A 121 -11.13 4.82 -6.17
CA SER A 121 -11.70 6.14 -6.45
C SER A 121 -12.52 6.71 -5.29
N GLU A 122 -13.20 5.87 -4.51
CA GLU A 122 -14.01 6.30 -3.36
C GLU A 122 -13.15 6.92 -2.25
N ALA A 123 -11.90 6.48 -2.09
CA ALA A 123 -10.94 7.11 -1.18
C ALA A 123 -10.44 8.50 -1.64
N ARG A 124 -10.59 8.85 -2.93
CA ARG A 124 -10.17 10.16 -3.47
C ARG A 124 -11.29 11.19 -3.56
N HIS A 125 -12.56 10.76 -3.48
CA HIS A 125 -13.72 11.64 -3.70
C HIS A 125 -14.50 11.97 -2.43
N SER A 126 -14.11 11.45 -1.26
CA SER A 126 -14.81 11.69 0.01
C SER A 126 -14.53 13.04 0.67
N ASP A 127 -13.54 13.81 0.20
CA ASP A 127 -13.12 15.07 0.84
C ASP A 127 -13.30 16.32 -0.03
N VAL A 128 -14.21 16.27 -1.02
CA VAL A 128 -14.71 17.48 -1.70
C VAL A 128 -16.18 17.66 -1.35
N LYS A 129 -16.43 18.26 -0.18
CA LYS A 129 -17.66 19.02 0.11
C LYS A 129 -17.33 20.26 0.92
#